data_AF-A0A7C8HKS6-F1
#
_entry.id   AF-A0A7C8HKS6-F1
#
_cell.length_a   1.000
_cell.length_b   1.000
_cell.length_c   1.000
_cell.angle_alpha   90.00
_cell.angle_beta   90.00
_cell.angle_gamma   90.00
#
_symmetry.space_group_name_H-M   'P 1'
#
loop_
_entity.id
_entity.type
_entity.pdbx_description
1 polymer ?
#
loop_
_entity_poly.entity_id
_entity_poly.type
_entity_poly.pdbx_seq_one_letter_code
_entity_poly.pdbx_strand_id
1 'polypeptide(L)'
;PMLTRLAGYFGVDARPERVCPESLALGNMMVALASNRRYAFHSIGALGAIEMTAPGRAIHVERGLRRLKIPGKQRQYFSLHAILDVKHSEAWNREVLRPLVADDPRRAQAIGEGAVLRLWHGARCFERYRRQFRLQMESPREAA
;
A
#
# COMPACT_ATOMS: atom_id res chain seq x y z
N PRO A 1 3.31 14.10 11.46
CA PRO A 1 4.01 12.79 11.73
C PRO A 1 4.95 12.45 10.57
N MET A 2 5.92 11.54 10.71
CA MET A 2 7.14 11.47 9.87
C MET A 2 7.00 11.70 8.35
N LEU A 3 5.92 11.21 7.72
CA LEU A 3 5.63 11.42 6.29
C LEU A 3 5.31 12.89 5.95
N THR A 4 4.64 13.62 6.83
CA THR A 4 4.34 15.06 6.69
C THR A 4 5.61 15.89 6.50
N ARG A 5 6.75 15.47 7.08
CA ARG A 5 8.03 16.18 6.90
C ARG A 5 8.49 16.12 5.44
N LEU A 6 8.45 14.93 4.83
CA LEU A 6 8.80 14.76 3.43
C LEU A 6 7.82 15.48 2.50
N ALA A 7 6.52 15.39 2.79
CA ALA A 7 5.50 16.11 2.03
C ALA A 7 5.74 17.63 2.07
N GLY A 8 6.01 18.18 3.27
CA GLY A 8 6.35 19.59 3.44
C GLY A 8 7.64 19.99 2.74
N TYR A 9 8.67 19.13 2.76
CA TYR A 9 9.93 19.38 2.06
C TYR A 9 9.75 19.55 0.55
N PHE A 10 8.82 18.81 -0.07
CA PHE A 10 8.50 18.91 -1.49
C PHE A 10 7.32 19.84 -1.81
N GLY A 11 6.70 20.47 -0.80
CA GLY A 11 5.48 21.27 -0.99
C GLY A 11 4.30 20.46 -1.54
N VAL A 12 4.20 19.17 -1.18
CA VAL A 12 3.11 18.29 -1.65
C VAL A 12 1.81 18.63 -0.92
N ASP A 13 0.82 19.05 -1.69
CA ASP A 13 -0.55 19.27 -1.23
C ASP A 13 -1.37 17.98 -1.38
N ALA A 14 -1.67 17.34 -0.24
CA ALA A 14 -2.39 16.07 -0.18
C ALA A 14 -3.88 16.24 0.12
N ARG A 15 -4.45 17.43 -0.07
CA ARG A 15 -5.90 17.63 0.07
C ARG A 15 -6.68 16.78 -0.94
N PRO A 16 -7.88 16.28 -0.59
CA PRO A 16 -8.65 15.40 -1.47
C PRO A 16 -8.88 15.98 -2.88
N GLU A 17 -9.08 17.29 -3.00
CA GLU A 17 -9.34 17.97 -4.28
C GLU A 17 -8.09 18.06 -5.18
N ARG A 18 -6.91 17.70 -4.64
CA ARG A 18 -5.60 17.86 -5.28
C ARG A 18 -4.92 16.54 -5.61
N VAL A 19 -5.52 15.41 -5.20
CA VAL A 19 -5.01 14.06 -5.47
C VAL A 19 -5.83 13.37 -6.56
N CYS A 20 -5.27 12.33 -7.19
CA CYS A 20 -6.00 11.63 -8.24
C CYS A 20 -7.19 10.84 -7.68
N PRO A 21 -8.31 10.73 -8.44
CA PRO A 21 -9.48 9.97 -8.02
C PRO A 21 -9.18 8.51 -7.67
N GLU A 22 -8.21 7.88 -8.35
CA GLU A 22 -7.81 6.50 -8.06
C GLU A 22 -7.23 6.35 -6.65
N SER A 23 -6.43 7.33 -6.19
CA SER A 23 -5.90 7.31 -4.84
C SER A 23 -6.98 7.55 -3.79
N LEU A 24 -7.97 8.39 -4.09
CA LEU A 24 -9.15 8.56 -3.22
C LEU A 24 -9.99 7.29 -3.18
N ALA A 25 -10.25 6.66 -4.32
CA ALA A 25 -11.01 5.42 -4.40
C ALA A 25 -10.35 4.29 -3.59
N LEU A 26 -9.02 4.20 -3.63
CA LEU A 26 -8.26 3.27 -2.81
C LEU A 26 -8.48 3.50 -1.31
N GLY A 27 -8.39 4.76 -0.85
CA GLY A 27 -8.62 5.11 0.56
C GLY A 27 -10.07 4.91 0.99
N ASN A 28 -11.02 5.34 0.17
CA ASN A 28 -12.46 5.22 0.42
C ASN A 28 -12.89 3.76 0.51
N MET A 29 -12.34 2.88 -0.33
CA MET A 29 -12.59 1.44 -0.25
C MET A 29 -12.15 0.88 1.11
N MET A 30 -10.95 1.22 1.57
CA MET A 30 -10.45 0.79 2.89
C MET A 30 -11.36 1.27 4.03
N VAL A 31 -11.76 2.55 4.01
CA VAL A 31 -12.65 3.13 5.02
C VAL A 31 -14.02 2.47 4.98
N ALA A 32 -14.58 2.20 3.80
CA ALA A 32 -15.87 1.56 3.65
C ALA A 32 -15.89 0.13 4.22
N LEU A 33 -14.83 -0.66 3.98
CA LEU A 33 -14.70 -2.00 4.56
C LEU A 33 -14.57 -1.93 6.09
N ALA A 34 -13.75 -1.02 6.60
CA ALA A 34 -13.50 -0.88 8.04
C ALA A 34 -14.72 -0.33 8.80
N SER A 35 -15.54 0.50 8.16
CA SER A 35 -16.69 1.18 8.81
C SER A 35 -17.93 0.30 8.91
N ASN A 36 -17.92 -0.89 8.31
CA ASN A 36 -19.06 -1.80 8.34
C ASN A 36 -18.61 -3.21 8.76
N ARG A 37 -19.07 -3.64 9.95
CA ARG A 37 -18.76 -4.95 10.54
C ARG A 37 -19.01 -6.15 9.61
N ARG A 38 -19.93 -6.02 8.65
CA ARG A 38 -20.20 -7.08 7.65
C ARG A 38 -18.96 -7.38 6.80
N TYR A 39 -18.09 -6.41 6.61
CA TYR A 39 -16.88 -6.51 5.80
C TYR A 39 -15.60 -6.64 6.64
N ALA A 40 -15.70 -7.06 7.91
CA ALA A 40 -14.55 -7.17 8.79
C ALA A 40 -13.42 -8.04 8.18
N PHE A 41 -13.75 -9.21 7.64
CA PHE A 41 -12.75 -10.10 7.03
C PHE A 41 -12.20 -9.58 5.70
N HIS A 42 -13.00 -8.87 4.90
CA HIS A 42 -12.50 -8.12 3.74
C HIS A 42 -11.53 -7.03 4.16
N SER A 43 -11.85 -6.29 5.22
CA SER A 43 -10.96 -5.25 5.76
C SER A 43 -9.63 -5.83 6.22
N ILE A 44 -9.64 -7.01 6.86
CA ILE A 44 -8.43 -7.74 7.26
C ILE A 44 -7.60 -8.15 6.04
N GLY A 45 -8.23 -8.68 5.01
CA GLY A 45 -7.55 -9.03 3.75
C GLY A 45 -6.93 -7.83 3.05
N ALA A 46 -7.69 -6.73 2.97
CA ALA A 46 -7.24 -5.48 2.37
C ALA A 46 -6.05 -4.87 3.11
N LEU A 47 -6.06 -4.90 4.46
CA LEU A 47 -4.92 -4.47 5.26
C LEU A 47 -3.73 -5.43 5.13
N GLY A 48 -3.95 -6.74 5.13
CA GLY A 48 -2.89 -7.73 4.94
C GLY A 48 -2.15 -7.57 3.61
N ALA A 49 -2.85 -7.24 2.53
CA ALA A 49 -2.22 -6.92 1.26
C ALA A 49 -1.30 -5.68 1.35
N ILE A 50 -1.60 -4.71 2.22
CA ILE A 50 -0.71 -3.57 2.48
C ILE A 50 0.57 -4.05 3.16
N GLU A 51 0.45 -4.78 4.28
CA GLU A 51 1.59 -5.26 5.06
C GLU A 51 2.55 -6.09 4.21
N MET A 52 2.03 -6.95 3.33
CA MET A 52 2.85 -7.78 2.44
C MET A 52 3.59 -6.98 1.35
N THR A 53 3.05 -5.85 0.92
CA THR A 53 3.54 -5.15 -0.28
C THR A 53 4.17 -3.79 0.01
N ALA A 54 3.94 -3.22 1.20
CA ALA A 54 4.51 -1.95 1.63
C ALA A 54 6.05 -1.94 1.72
N PRO A 55 6.73 -2.95 2.29
CA PRO A 55 8.18 -2.90 2.46
C PRO A 55 8.92 -2.77 1.12
N GLY A 56 8.55 -3.61 0.14
CA GLY A 56 9.15 -3.56 -1.21
C GLY A 56 8.99 -2.19 -1.87
N ARG A 57 7.80 -1.60 -1.80
CA ARG A 57 7.55 -0.25 -2.33
C ARG A 57 8.33 0.83 -1.59
N ALA A 58 8.39 0.77 -0.26
CA ALA A 58 9.10 1.74 0.55
C ALA A 58 10.60 1.78 0.23
N ILE A 59 11.21 0.61 -0.03
CA ILE A 59 12.60 0.49 -0.45
C ILE A 59 12.86 1.25 -1.77
N HIS A 60 11.97 1.12 -2.76
CA HIS A 60 12.15 1.82 -4.04
C HIS A 60 12.10 3.34 -3.87
N VAL A 61 11.19 3.85 -3.03
CA VAL A 61 11.08 5.28 -2.74
C VAL A 61 12.32 5.76 -1.98
N GLU A 62 12.77 5.04 -0.95
CA GLU A 62 13.98 5.38 -0.19
C GLU A 62 15.21 5.49 -1.10
N ARG A 63 15.41 4.50 -1.99
CA ARG A 63 16.52 4.51 -2.97
C ARG A 63 16.44 5.72 -3.90
N GLY A 64 15.25 6.07 -4.38
CA GLY A 64 15.03 7.26 -5.19
C GLY A 64 15.39 8.55 -4.46
N LEU A 65 14.91 8.72 -3.22
CA LEU A 65 15.20 9.88 -2.38
C LEU A 65 16.70 10.01 -2.07
N ARG A 66 17.38 8.88 -1.83
CA ARG A 66 18.84 8.86 -1.63
C ARG A 66 19.59 9.29 -2.88
N ARG A 67 19.19 8.80 -4.06
CA ARG A 67 19.78 9.21 -5.35
C ARG A 67 19.65 10.71 -5.60
N LEU A 68 18.52 11.30 -5.19
CA LEU A 68 18.27 12.74 -5.27
C LEU A 68 18.91 13.55 -4.12
N LYS A 69 19.73 12.92 -3.27
CA LYS A 69 20.43 13.56 -2.13
C LYS A 69 19.50 14.26 -1.13
N ILE A 70 18.25 13.83 -1.02
CA ILE A 70 17.27 14.38 -0.07
C ILE A 70 17.74 14.09 1.36
N PRO A 71 17.74 15.02 2.32
CA PRO A 71 18.30 14.80 3.65
C PRO A 71 17.69 13.62 4.43
N GLY A 72 18.50 12.96 5.26
CA GLY A 72 18.10 11.73 5.99
C GLY A 72 16.88 11.92 6.87
N LYS A 73 16.84 13.04 7.58
CA LYS A 73 15.72 13.46 8.44
C LYS A 73 14.39 13.56 7.68
N GLN A 74 14.43 13.92 6.39
CA GLN A 74 13.23 14.08 5.57
C GLN A 74 12.73 12.72 5.06
N ARG A 75 13.64 11.83 4.65
CA ARG A 75 13.29 10.49 4.12
C ARG A 75 13.09 9.40 5.19
N GLN A 76 13.20 9.75 6.48
CA GLN A 76 13.13 8.81 7.62
C GLN A 76 11.92 7.89 7.60
N TYR A 77 10.75 8.39 7.15
CA TYR A 77 9.55 7.57 7.03
C TYR A 77 9.78 6.32 6.17
N PHE A 78 10.31 6.50 4.96
CA PHE A 78 10.54 5.39 4.03
C PHE A 78 11.70 4.50 4.46
N SER A 79 12.75 5.07 5.08
CA SER A 79 13.85 4.27 5.63
C SER A 79 13.40 3.32 6.74
N LEU A 80 12.46 3.75 7.59
CA LEU A 80 11.92 2.90 8.66
C LEU A 80 11.02 1.78 8.10
N HIS A 81 10.05 2.14 7.23
CA HIS A 81 9.08 1.17 6.68
C HIS A 81 9.71 0.19 5.69
N ALA A 82 10.86 0.53 5.09
CA ALA A 82 11.63 -0.40 4.27
C ALA A 82 12.15 -1.63 5.05
N ILE A 83 12.31 -1.52 6.38
CA ILE A 83 12.88 -2.57 7.23
C ILE A 83 11.81 -3.15 8.16
N LEU A 84 11.04 -2.27 8.81
CA LEU A 84 10.13 -2.64 9.89
C LEU A 84 8.93 -3.46 9.39
N ASP A 85 8.43 -3.13 8.19
CA ASP A 85 7.21 -3.76 7.66
C ASP A 85 7.41 -5.24 7.28
N VAL A 86 8.66 -5.72 7.12
CA VAL A 86 8.93 -7.15 6.87
C VAL A 86 8.46 -8.00 8.04
N LYS A 87 8.81 -7.59 9.27
CA LYS A 87 8.39 -8.28 10.49
C LYS A 87 6.88 -8.15 10.72
N HIS A 88 6.29 -7.01 10.33
CA HIS A 88 4.84 -6.84 10.40
C HIS A 88 4.12 -7.81 9.47
N SER A 89 4.59 -7.98 8.23
CA SER A 89 4.03 -8.96 7.30
C SER A 89 4.08 -10.39 7.85
N GLU A 90 5.22 -10.79 8.43
CA GLU A 90 5.37 -12.12 9.04
C GLU A 90 4.42 -12.32 10.24
N ALA A 91 4.34 -11.32 11.12
CA ALA A 91 3.43 -11.33 12.26
C ALA A 91 1.96 -11.33 11.82
N TRP A 92 1.59 -10.55 10.79
CA TRP A 92 0.24 -10.52 10.25
C TRP A 92 -0.19 -11.91 9.74
N ASN A 93 0.69 -12.59 9.01
CA ASN A 93 0.42 -13.95 8.55
C ASN A 93 0.25 -14.94 9.71
N ARG A 94 1.16 -14.89 10.69
CA ARG A 94 1.20 -15.85 11.80
C ARG A 94 0.10 -15.64 12.84
N GLU A 95 -0.18 -14.38 13.18
CA GLU A 95 -1.04 -14.00 14.31
C GLU A 95 -2.46 -13.58 13.89
N VAL A 96 -2.66 -13.23 12.60
CA VAL A 96 -3.98 -12.77 12.11
C VAL A 96 -4.55 -13.71 11.07
N LEU A 97 -3.86 -13.89 9.93
CA LEU A 97 -4.44 -14.65 8.81
C LEU A 97 -4.58 -16.14 9.14
N ARG A 98 -3.51 -16.79 9.62
CA ARG A 98 -3.55 -18.22 9.95
C ARG A 98 -4.56 -18.56 11.05
N PRO A 99 -4.61 -17.85 12.19
CA PRO A 99 -5.56 -18.18 13.25
C PRO A 99 -7.01 -17.97 12.81
N LEU A 100 -7.32 -16.90 12.08
CA LEU A 100 -8.68 -16.64 11.61
C LEU A 100 -9.19 -17.70 10.64
N VAL A 101 -8.33 -18.16 9.73
CA VAL A 101 -8.68 -19.22 8.76
C VAL A 101 -8.74 -20.59 9.43
N ALA A 102 -7.87 -20.86 10.41
CA ALA A 102 -7.92 -22.11 11.19
C ALA A 102 -9.21 -22.22 12.02
N ASP A 103 -9.68 -21.11 12.59
CA ASP A 103 -10.91 -21.05 13.38
C ASP A 103 -12.18 -21.21 12.51
N ASP A 104 -12.22 -20.58 11.31
CA ASP A 104 -13.28 -20.82 10.32
C ASP A 104 -12.74 -20.67 8.89
N PRO A 105 -12.57 -21.78 8.14
CA PRO A 105 -12.03 -21.75 6.79
C PRO A 105 -12.84 -20.90 5.80
N ARG A 106 -14.14 -20.69 6.06
CA ARG A 106 -14.99 -19.87 5.18
C ARG A 106 -14.55 -18.40 5.15
N ARG A 107 -13.83 -17.93 6.18
CA ARG A 107 -13.28 -16.57 6.24
C ARG A 107 -12.20 -16.32 5.18
N ALA A 108 -11.54 -17.38 4.70
CA ALA A 108 -10.48 -17.26 3.70
C ALA A 108 -10.94 -16.56 2.42
N GLN A 109 -12.18 -16.82 1.99
CA GLN A 109 -12.74 -16.18 0.80
C GLN A 109 -12.87 -14.66 0.97
N ALA A 110 -13.50 -14.21 2.06
CA ALA A 110 -13.67 -12.78 2.34
C ALA A 110 -12.32 -12.05 2.49
N ILE A 111 -11.34 -12.70 3.15
CA ILE A 111 -9.97 -12.20 3.25
C ILE A 111 -9.33 -12.08 1.86
N GLY A 112 -9.43 -13.11 1.03
CA GLY A 112 -8.90 -13.10 -0.34
C GLY A 112 -9.53 -12.00 -1.19
N GLU A 113 -10.85 -11.86 -1.15
CA GLU A 113 -11.58 -10.80 -1.87
C GLU A 113 -11.13 -9.40 -1.44
N GLY A 114 -10.98 -9.16 -0.13
CA GLY A 114 -10.45 -7.90 0.39
C GLY A 114 -9.03 -7.59 -0.11
N ALA A 115 -8.15 -8.60 -0.13
CA ALA A 115 -6.80 -8.45 -0.66
C ALA A 115 -6.81 -8.10 -2.15
N VAL A 116 -7.63 -8.78 -2.96
CA VAL A 116 -7.78 -8.50 -4.40
C VAL A 116 -8.28 -7.07 -4.63
N LEU A 117 -9.30 -6.62 -3.89
CA LEU A 117 -9.81 -5.25 -3.97
C LEU A 117 -8.69 -4.23 -3.70
N ARG A 118 -7.88 -4.45 -2.65
CA ARG A 118 -6.74 -3.58 -2.31
C ARG A 118 -5.71 -3.52 -3.43
N LEU A 119 -5.35 -4.68 -3.99
CA LEU A 119 -4.35 -4.78 -5.05
C LEU A 119 -4.86 -4.14 -6.35
N TRP A 120 -6.13 -4.37 -6.71
CA TRP A 120 -6.76 -3.81 -7.89
C TRP A 120 -6.80 -2.27 -7.85
N HIS A 121 -7.28 -1.68 -6.75
CA HIS A 121 -7.23 -0.23 -6.59
C HIS A 121 -5.80 0.32 -6.61
N GLY A 122 -4.83 -0.42 -6.04
CA GLY A 122 -3.41 -0.08 -6.12
C GLY A 122 -2.88 -0.08 -7.55
N ALA A 123 -3.23 -1.09 -8.35
CA ALA A 123 -2.83 -1.19 -9.75
C ALA A 123 -3.35 0.00 -10.56
N ARG A 124 -4.61 0.40 -10.35
CA ARG A 124 -5.21 1.59 -11.00
C ARG A 124 -4.47 2.88 -10.66
N CYS A 125 -4.02 3.06 -9.41
CA CYS A 125 -3.18 4.20 -9.05
C CYS A 125 -1.88 4.21 -9.86
N PHE A 126 -1.20 3.06 -9.96
CA PHE A 126 0.05 2.97 -10.73
C PHE A 126 -0.16 3.19 -12.22
N GLU A 127 -1.23 2.65 -12.81
CA GLU A 127 -1.62 2.93 -14.20
C GLU A 127 -1.81 4.42 -14.44
N ARG A 128 -2.53 5.11 -13.54
CA ARG A 128 -2.75 6.56 -13.59
C ARG A 128 -1.42 7.33 -13.52
N TYR A 129 -0.51 6.93 -12.63
CA TYR A 129 0.80 7.56 -12.47
C TYR A 129 1.70 7.33 -13.69
N ARG A 130 1.74 6.11 -14.23
CA ARG A 130 2.50 5.81 -15.45
C ARG A 130 2.03 6.66 -16.62
N ARG A 131 0.71 6.80 -16.81
CA ARG A 131 0.12 7.69 -17.82
C ARG A 131 0.52 9.16 -17.57
N GLN A 132 0.44 9.64 -16.33
CA GLN A 132 0.82 11.02 -15.98
C GLN A 132 2.28 11.33 -16.35
N PHE A 133 3.19 10.42 -16.02
CA PHE A 133 4.62 10.59 -16.20
C PHE A 133 5.15 10.04 -17.52
N ARG A 134 4.25 9.59 -18.42
CA ARG A 134 4.58 9.01 -19.73
C ARG A 134 5.62 7.87 -19.62
N LEU A 135 5.50 7.04 -18.59
CA LEU A 135 6.35 5.87 -18.42
C LEU A 135 5.85 4.76 -19.35
N GLN A 136 6.74 4.24 -20.20
CA GLN A 136 6.43 3.13 -21.10
C GLN A 136 6.07 1.88 -20.28
N MET A 137 5.04 1.16 -20.73
CA MET A 137 4.74 -0.18 -20.23
C MET A 137 5.58 -1.15 -21.06
N GLU A 138 6.64 -1.72 -20.50
CA GLU A 138 7.21 -2.93 -21.08
C GLU A 138 6.15 -4.03 -20.98
N SER A 139 5.95 -4.74 -22.09
CA SER A 139 5.05 -5.89 -22.12
C SER A 139 5.61 -6.97 -21.19
N PRO A 140 4.79 -7.62 -20.33
CA PRO A 140 5.26 -8.72 -19.49
C PRO A 140 5.91 -9.89 -20.25
N ARG A 141 5.78 -9.93 -21.58
CA ARG A 141 6.38 -10.95 -22.45
C ARG A 141 7.86 -10.73 -22.79
N GLU A 142 8.44 -9.57 -22.47
CA GLU A 142 9.83 -9.25 -22.84
C GLU A 142 10.81 -9.41 -21.66
N ALA A 143 10.31 -9.71 -20.46
CA ALA A 143 11.11 -9.78 -19.23
C ALA A 143 11.27 -11.22 -18.66
N ALA A 144 10.94 -12.26 -19.44
CA ALA A 144 11.12 -13.68 -19.12
C ALA A 144 11.87 -14.37 -20.27
#